data_AF-A0A699RBJ2-F1
#
_entry.id   AF-A0A699RBJ2-F1
#
_cell.length_a   1.000
_cell.length_b   1.000
_cell.length_c   1.000
_cell.angle_alpha   90.00
_cell.angle_beta   90.00
_cell.angle_gamma   90.00
#
_symmetry.space_group_name_H-M   'P 1'
#
loop_
_entity.id
_entity.type
_entity.pdbx_description
1 polymer ?
#
loop_
_entity_poly.entity_id
_entity_poly.type
_entity_poly.pdbx_seq_one_letter_code
_entity_poly.pdbx_strand_id
1 'polypeptide(L)'
;MNKVETNYTTTEKEMLAVVYAFEKFRSYLIMNKSIVYTDHSALKYLFAKKDAKARLLRWILLHQEFDFKVIDTRGAENYVAGHLSRLENPYENTFDPKEINETFPLESLNKVAHKDPSTPWFADLANYHAGNFIINGMTSQHKQKFFKDARQYFWDDPYLFRTCSDQII
;
A
#
# COMPACT_ATOMS: atom_id res chain seq x y z
N MET A 1 -9.09 17.13 1.25
CA MET A 1 -8.46 16.90 -0.08
C MET A 1 -7.29 17.84 -0.23
N ASN A 2 -6.17 17.36 -0.76
CA ASN A 2 -5.01 18.19 -1.06
C ASN A 2 -5.27 19.09 -2.28
N LYS A 3 -4.53 20.19 -2.43
CA LYS A 3 -4.68 21.20 -3.51
C LYS A 3 -4.63 20.63 -4.94
N VAL A 4 -4.01 19.47 -5.12
CA VAL A 4 -3.96 18.76 -6.40
C VAL A 4 -5.24 17.95 -6.64
N GLU A 5 -5.77 17.32 -5.59
CA GLU A 5 -6.97 16.48 -5.62
C GLU A 5 -8.25 17.30 -5.80
N THR A 6 -8.24 18.57 -5.36
CA THR A 6 -9.36 19.49 -5.60
C THR A 6 -9.64 19.70 -7.08
N ASN A 7 -8.63 19.57 -7.94
CA ASN A 7 -8.73 19.73 -9.39
C ASN A 7 -9.17 18.45 -10.12
N TYR A 8 -9.39 17.35 -9.40
CA TYR A 8 -9.83 16.10 -10.00
C TYR A 8 -11.27 16.20 -10.53
N THR A 9 -11.53 15.46 -11.59
CA THR A 9 -12.91 15.29 -12.11
C THR A 9 -13.77 14.56 -11.08
N THR A 10 -15.09 14.71 -11.15
CA THR A 10 -16.02 14.05 -10.20
C THR A 10 -15.78 12.54 -10.15
N THR A 11 -15.62 11.87 -11.29
CA THR A 11 -15.31 10.42 -11.35
C THR A 11 -13.99 10.07 -10.65
N GLU A 12 -12.96 10.91 -10.77
CA GLU A 12 -11.70 10.69 -10.07
C GLU A 12 -11.82 10.90 -8.56
N LYS A 13 -12.65 11.86 -8.12
CA LYS A 13 -12.94 12.09 -6.69
C LYS A 13 -13.71 10.94 -6.07
N GLU A 14 -14.75 10.46 -6.76
CA GLU A 14 -15.51 9.29 -6.32
C GLU A 14 -14.62 8.04 -6.26
N MET A 15 -13.77 7.82 -7.27
CA MET A 15 -12.82 6.72 -7.26
C MET A 15 -11.79 6.84 -6.14
N LEU A 16 -11.28 8.05 -5.88
CA LEU A 16 -10.35 8.30 -4.79
C LEU A 16 -10.98 8.00 -3.42
N ALA A 17 -12.26 8.32 -3.23
CA ALA A 17 -12.98 7.97 -2.01
C ALA A 17 -13.05 6.45 -1.80
N VAL A 18 -13.25 5.68 -2.86
CA VAL A 18 -13.20 4.21 -2.80
C VAL A 18 -11.79 3.73 -2.45
N VAL A 19 -10.74 4.23 -3.13
CA VAL A 19 -9.34 3.90 -2.82
C VAL A 19 -9.04 4.14 -1.34
N TYR A 20 -9.41 5.31 -0.83
CA TYR A 20 -9.20 5.68 0.57
C TYR A 20 -9.92 4.74 1.55
N ALA A 21 -11.18 4.40 1.28
CA ALA A 21 -11.93 3.47 2.12
C ALA A 21 -11.27 2.07 2.13
N PHE A 22 -10.84 1.56 0.98
CA PHE A 22 -10.20 0.26 0.88
C PHE A 22 -8.86 0.20 1.61
N GLU A 23 -8.08 1.27 1.55
CA GLU A 23 -6.84 1.38 2.31
C GLU A 23 -7.11 1.46 3.82
N LYS A 24 -8.07 2.28 4.25
CA LYS A 24 -8.41 2.47 5.66
C LYS A 24 -8.97 1.20 6.31
N PHE A 25 -9.78 0.45 5.56
CA PHE A 25 -10.41 -0.79 6.02
C PHE A 25 -9.70 -2.05 5.50
N ARG A 26 -8.45 -1.93 5.05
CA ARG A 26 -7.68 -3.03 4.43
C ARG A 26 -7.69 -4.30 5.26
N SER A 27 -7.46 -4.20 6.58
CA SER A 27 -7.44 -5.35 7.49
C SER A 27 -8.77 -6.10 7.57
N TYR A 28 -9.89 -5.43 7.29
CA TYR A 28 -11.23 -6.03 7.27
C TYR A 28 -11.60 -6.60 5.90
N LEU A 29 -11.08 -5.99 4.83
CA LEU A 29 -11.43 -6.32 3.44
C LEU A 29 -10.52 -7.38 2.83
N ILE A 30 -9.28 -7.50 3.31
CA ILE A 30 -8.34 -8.49 2.81
C ILE A 30 -8.88 -9.91 3.04
N MET A 31 -8.81 -10.75 2.01
CA MET A 31 -9.37 -12.11 1.98
C MET A 31 -10.91 -12.23 2.12
N ASN A 32 -11.65 -11.12 2.19
CA ASN A 32 -13.10 -11.12 2.33
C ASN A 32 -13.79 -10.61 1.06
N LYS A 33 -14.88 -11.27 0.68
CA LYS A 33 -15.76 -10.81 -0.39
C LYS A 33 -16.57 -9.61 0.08
N SER A 34 -16.36 -8.47 -0.56
CA SER A 34 -17.05 -7.23 -0.22
C SER A 34 -17.90 -6.69 -1.37
N ILE A 35 -18.87 -5.84 -1.05
CA ILE A 35 -19.74 -5.19 -2.02
C ILE A 35 -19.63 -3.69 -1.81
N VAL A 36 -19.30 -2.98 -2.89
CA VAL A 36 -19.23 -1.52 -2.92
C VAL A 36 -20.51 -1.02 -3.57
N TYR A 37 -21.35 -0.37 -2.76
CA TYR A 37 -22.52 0.35 -3.24
C TYR A 37 -22.11 1.78 -3.59
N THR A 38 -22.44 2.23 -4.80
CA THR A 38 -22.15 3.58 -5.28
C THR A 38 -23.33 4.09 -6.09
N ASP A 39 -23.57 5.39 -6.06
CA ASP A 39 -24.50 6.10 -6.94
C ASP A 39 -23.83 6.69 -8.19
N HIS A 40 -22.52 6.42 -8.35
CA HIS A 40 -21.75 6.83 -9.52
C HIS A 40 -21.56 5.66 -10.48
N SER A 41 -22.54 5.44 -11.35
CA SER A 41 -22.58 4.35 -12.33
C SER A 41 -21.31 4.18 -13.17
N ALA A 42 -20.52 5.25 -13.40
CA ALA A 42 -19.26 5.15 -14.12
C ALA A 42 -18.22 4.26 -13.42
N LEU A 43 -18.24 4.18 -12.07
CA LEU A 43 -17.34 3.32 -11.30
C LEU A 43 -17.57 1.83 -11.60
N LYS A 44 -18.83 1.43 -11.82
CA LYS A 44 -19.18 0.06 -12.20
C LYS A 44 -18.44 -0.40 -13.46
N TYR A 45 -18.28 0.51 -14.44
CA TYR A 45 -17.61 0.21 -15.71
C TYR A 45 -16.10 0.46 -15.65
N LEU A 46 -15.64 1.30 -14.72
CA LEU A 46 -14.25 1.71 -14.63
C LEU A 46 -13.31 0.53 -14.36
N PHE A 47 -13.71 -0.39 -13.47
CA PHE A 47 -12.93 -1.60 -13.16
C PHE A 47 -12.91 -2.63 -14.29
N ALA A 48 -13.86 -2.57 -15.23
CA ALA A 48 -13.90 -3.45 -16.40
C ALA A 48 -13.17 -2.86 -17.62
N LYS A 49 -12.72 -1.60 -17.53
CA LYS A 49 -12.15 -0.87 -18.67
C LYS A 49 -10.68 -1.25 -18.89
N LYS A 50 -10.35 -1.70 -20.12
CA LYS A 50 -8.97 -2.06 -20.51
C LYS A 50 -8.08 -0.84 -20.77
N ASP A 51 -8.65 0.25 -21.31
CA ASP A 51 -7.92 1.47 -21.66
C ASP A 51 -8.36 2.64 -20.77
N ALA A 52 -7.68 2.82 -19.65
CA ALA A 52 -7.89 3.94 -18.73
C ALA A 52 -6.65 4.85 -18.66
N LYS A 53 -6.83 6.08 -18.18
CA LYS A 53 -5.71 7.00 -17.93
C LYS A 53 -4.74 6.36 -16.93
N ALA A 54 -3.45 6.67 -17.02
CA ALA A 54 -2.41 6.08 -16.17
C ALA A 54 -2.76 6.09 -14.65
N ARG A 55 -3.34 7.19 -14.16
CA ARG A 55 -3.80 7.30 -12.76
C ARG A 55 -4.92 6.31 -12.40
N LEU A 56 -5.92 6.17 -13.27
CA LEU A 56 -7.03 5.24 -13.06
C LEU A 56 -6.56 3.79 -13.15
N LEU A 57 -5.66 3.47 -14.10
CA LEU A 57 -5.03 2.15 -14.17
C LEU A 57 -4.28 1.81 -12.88
N ARG A 58 -3.55 2.77 -12.32
CA ARG A 58 -2.85 2.61 -11.04
C ARG A 58 -3.81 2.24 -9.91
N TRP A 59 -4.96 2.91 -9.82
CA TRP A 59 -5.97 2.58 -8.82
C TRP A 59 -6.67 1.24 -9.08
N ILE A 60 -6.92 0.87 -10.34
CA ILE A 60 -7.46 -0.45 -10.69
C ILE A 60 -6.51 -1.56 -10.25
N LEU A 61 -5.20 -1.38 -10.44
CA LEU A 61 -4.19 -2.35 -9.99
C LEU A 61 -4.18 -2.52 -8.47
N LEU A 62 -4.33 -1.44 -7.69
CA LEU A 62 -4.42 -1.53 -6.21
C LEU A 62 -5.60 -2.36 -5.75
N HIS A 63 -6.69 -2.28 -6.50
CA HIS A 63 -7.92 -2.99 -6.19
C HIS A 63 -7.84 -4.48 -6.52
N GLN A 64 -6.79 -4.96 -7.23
CA GLN A 64 -6.62 -6.39 -7.54
C GLN A 64 -6.36 -7.25 -6.30
N GLU A 65 -5.89 -6.65 -5.21
CA GLU A 65 -5.67 -7.37 -3.95
C GLU A 65 -7.00 -7.75 -3.26
N PHE A 66 -8.10 -7.06 -3.59
CA PHE A 66 -9.39 -7.23 -2.92
C PHE A 66 -10.38 -7.97 -3.81
N ASP A 67 -11.17 -8.88 -3.20
CA ASP A 67 -12.30 -9.52 -3.87
C ASP A 67 -13.58 -8.71 -3.57
N PHE A 68 -14.01 -7.89 -4.54
CA PHE A 68 -15.21 -7.08 -4.38
C PHE A 68 -16.03 -6.94 -5.64
N LYS A 69 -17.30 -6.57 -5.46
CA LYS A 69 -18.23 -6.24 -6.55
C LYS A 69 -18.76 -4.83 -6.39
N VAL A 70 -18.84 -4.09 -7.48
CA VAL A 70 -19.45 -2.75 -7.52
C VAL A 70 -20.90 -2.87 -7.97
N ILE A 71 -21.81 -2.36 -7.15
CA ILE A 71 -23.24 -2.28 -7.45
C ILE A 71 -23.64 -0.81 -7.51
N ASP A 72 -24.21 -0.44 -8.66
CA ASP A 72 -24.83 0.87 -8.85
C ASP A 72 -26.17 0.91 -8.12
N THR A 73 -26.34 1.90 -7.26
CA THR A 73 -27.52 2.14 -6.42
C THR A 73 -28.06 3.53 -6.68
N ARG A 74 -29.37 3.73 -6.55
CA ARG A 74 -29.92 5.08 -6.73
C ARG A 74 -29.36 6.00 -5.63
N GLY A 75 -28.95 7.21 -5.98
CA GLY A 75 -28.45 8.19 -4.99
C GLY A 75 -29.42 8.45 -3.84
N ALA A 76 -30.73 8.33 -4.07
CA ALA A 76 -31.76 8.41 -3.04
C ALA A 76 -31.70 7.27 -1.99
N GLU A 77 -31.16 6.11 -2.37
CA GLU A 77 -30.95 4.96 -1.49
C GLU A 77 -29.57 5.04 -0.79
N ASN A 78 -28.60 5.74 -1.39
CA ASN A 78 -27.26 5.97 -0.82
C ASN A 78 -27.20 7.17 0.15
N TYR A 79 -28.24 7.34 0.98
CA TYR A 79 -28.41 8.55 1.82
C TYR A 79 -27.27 8.72 2.82
N VAL A 80 -26.82 7.64 3.48
CA VAL A 80 -25.76 7.71 4.51
C VAL A 80 -24.47 8.26 3.91
N ALA A 81 -23.98 7.66 2.82
CA ALA A 81 -22.76 8.11 2.17
C ALA A 81 -22.91 9.53 1.60
N GLY A 82 -24.08 9.83 1.02
CA GLY A 82 -24.38 11.17 0.50
C GLY A 82 -24.44 12.26 1.58
N HIS A 83 -24.89 11.94 2.79
CA HIS A 83 -24.86 12.88 3.92
C HIS A 83 -23.43 13.04 4.47
N LEU A 84 -22.69 11.94 4.61
CA LEU A 84 -21.31 11.98 5.11
C LEU A 84 -20.37 12.71 4.16
N SER A 85 -20.52 12.55 2.85
CA SER A 85 -19.67 13.23 1.86
C SER A 85 -19.92 14.74 1.76
N ARG A 86 -21.13 15.19 2.15
CA ARG A 86 -21.52 16.61 2.19
C ARG A 86 -21.24 17.29 3.52
N LEU A 87 -20.81 16.53 4.53
CA LEU A 87 -20.49 17.09 5.82
C LEU A 87 -19.21 17.93 5.69
N GLU A 88 -19.33 19.23 5.95
CA GLU A 88 -18.15 20.09 6.03
C GLU A 88 -17.27 19.65 7.18
N ASN A 89 -15.99 19.45 6.89
CA ASN A 89 -15.00 19.15 7.92
C ASN A 89 -14.51 20.48 8.51
N PRO A 90 -14.84 20.82 9.77
CA PRO A 90 -14.39 22.07 10.38
C PRO A 90 -12.86 22.14 10.54
N TYR A 91 -12.15 21.01 10.35
CA TYR A 91 -10.70 20.87 10.43
C TYR A 91 -10.03 20.67 9.06
N GLU A 92 -10.67 21.08 7.95
CA GLU A 92 -10.15 20.88 6.58
C GLU A 92 -8.72 21.43 6.39
N ASN A 93 -8.29 22.38 7.22
CA ASN A 93 -6.95 22.98 7.23
C ASN A 93 -5.97 22.37 8.26
N THR A 94 -6.39 21.39 9.05
CA THR A 94 -5.58 20.74 10.09
C THR A 94 -5.18 19.31 9.73
N PHE A 95 -5.79 18.73 8.69
CA PHE A 95 -5.33 17.46 8.15
C PHE A 95 -3.96 17.65 7.52
N ASP A 96 -2.96 17.00 8.12
CA ASP A 96 -1.60 16.97 7.61
C ASP A 96 -1.66 16.36 6.19
N PRO A 97 -1.20 17.04 5.12
CA PRO A 97 -1.26 16.54 3.74
C PRO A 97 -0.46 15.24 3.51
N LYS A 98 0.16 14.70 4.57
CA LYS A 98 0.93 13.45 4.62
C LYS A 98 0.08 12.18 4.59
N GLU A 99 -1.24 12.24 4.77
CA GLU A 99 -2.02 11.00 4.96
C GLU A 99 -2.26 10.18 3.68
N ILE A 100 -2.24 10.80 2.50
CA ILE A 100 -2.27 10.07 1.23
C ILE A 100 -0.95 10.36 0.51
N ASN A 101 0.10 9.65 0.92
CA ASN A 101 1.29 9.58 0.10
C ASN A 101 0.91 8.82 -1.17
N GLU A 102 0.89 9.49 -2.33
CA GLU A 102 0.73 8.81 -3.62
C GLU A 102 1.82 7.75 -3.87
N THR A 103 2.85 7.66 -3.03
CA THR A 103 3.86 6.60 -3.08
C THR A 103 3.27 5.31 -2.52
N PHE A 104 2.89 4.40 -3.40
CA PHE A 104 2.37 3.09 -3.01
C PHE A 104 3.47 2.23 -2.40
N PRO A 105 3.15 1.31 -1.46
CA PRO A 105 4.11 0.35 -0.93
C PRO A 105 4.84 -0.45 -2.02
N LEU A 106 4.15 -0.73 -3.14
CA LEU A 106 4.73 -1.43 -4.29
C LEU A 106 5.65 -0.55 -5.15
N GLU A 107 5.53 0.77 -5.07
CA GLU A 107 6.43 1.72 -5.72
C GLU A 107 7.77 1.81 -4.97
N SER A 108 7.76 1.53 -3.66
CA SER A 108 8.95 1.29 -2.84
C SER A 108 9.73 0.05 -3.25
N LEU A 109 9.09 -0.92 -3.91
CA LEU A 109 9.70 -2.20 -4.29
C LEU A 109 10.79 -2.00 -5.36
N ASN A 110 10.71 -0.93 -6.16
CA ASN A 110 11.76 -0.50 -7.09
C ASN A 110 12.78 0.48 -6.46
N LYS A 111 12.59 0.92 -5.21
CA LYS A 111 13.51 1.81 -4.48
C LYS A 111 14.60 1.06 -3.69
N VAL A 112 14.82 -0.23 -3.96
CA VAL A 112 15.89 -1.01 -3.33
C VAL A 112 17.30 -0.53 -3.74
N ALA A 113 17.42 0.38 -4.71
CA ALA A 113 18.72 0.79 -5.26
C ALA A 113 19.49 1.83 -4.42
N HIS A 114 18.88 2.49 -3.43
CA HIS A 114 19.58 3.53 -2.67
C HIS A 114 19.34 3.37 -1.18
N LYS A 115 20.43 3.51 -0.42
CA LYS A 115 20.55 3.41 1.04
C LYS A 115 19.56 4.31 1.77
N ASP A 116 18.28 3.97 1.75
CA ASP A 116 17.24 4.64 2.50
C ASP A 116 17.27 4.12 3.95
N PRO A 117 17.19 5.00 4.95
CA PRO A 117 17.06 4.59 6.36
C PRO A 117 15.76 3.80 6.64
N SER A 118 14.87 3.69 5.66
CA SER A 118 13.65 2.86 5.69
C SER A 118 13.90 1.38 5.41
N THR A 119 15.11 0.98 4.99
CA THR A 119 15.44 -0.44 4.83
C THR A 119 15.49 -1.08 6.21
N PRO A 120 14.65 -2.10 6.53
CA PRO A 120 14.69 -2.75 7.83
C PRO A 120 16.09 -3.24 8.14
N TRP A 121 16.52 -3.11 9.40
CA TRP A 121 17.89 -3.44 9.84
C TRP A 121 18.32 -4.89 9.51
N PHE A 122 17.34 -5.79 9.30
CA PHE A 122 17.55 -7.21 8.99
C PHE A 122 17.50 -7.54 7.49
N ALA A 123 17.12 -6.60 6.61
CA ALA A 123 16.86 -6.89 5.20
C ALA A 123 18.08 -7.46 4.49
N ASP A 124 19.27 -6.93 4.78
CA ASP A 124 20.51 -7.41 4.17
C ASP A 124 20.86 -8.84 4.61
N LEU A 125 20.56 -9.19 5.86
CA LEU A 125 20.76 -10.55 6.39
C LEU A 125 19.76 -11.54 5.80
N ALA A 126 18.49 -11.15 5.70
CA ALA A 126 17.45 -11.95 5.07
C ALA A 126 17.76 -12.21 3.58
N ASN A 127 18.14 -11.17 2.84
CA ASN A 127 18.50 -11.28 1.42
C ASN A 127 19.73 -12.18 1.20
N TYR A 128 20.72 -12.12 2.11
CA TYR A 128 21.88 -13.00 2.05
C TYR A 128 21.51 -14.47 2.29
N HIS A 129 20.69 -14.78 3.31
CA HIS A 129 20.29 -16.16 3.59
C HIS A 129 19.29 -16.72 2.57
N ALA A 130 18.38 -15.89 2.03
CA ALA A 130 17.40 -16.32 1.05
C ALA A 130 18.00 -16.53 -0.36
N GLY A 131 19.02 -15.74 -0.74
CA GLY A 131 19.50 -15.72 -2.13
C GLY A 131 20.98 -15.41 -2.35
N ASN A 132 21.81 -15.44 -1.30
CA ASN A 132 23.24 -15.08 -1.35
C ASN A 132 23.52 -13.66 -1.89
N PHE A 133 22.57 -12.74 -1.77
CA PHE A 133 22.76 -11.35 -2.19
C PHE A 133 23.66 -10.62 -1.20
N ILE A 134 24.68 -9.91 -1.72
CA ILE A 134 25.61 -9.10 -0.92
C ILE A 134 25.60 -7.67 -1.44
N ILE A 135 25.49 -6.69 -0.53
CA ILE A 135 25.55 -5.28 -0.91
C ILE A 135 26.92 -4.95 -1.49
N ASN A 136 26.92 -4.38 -2.70
CA ASN A 136 28.13 -3.91 -3.35
C ASN A 136 28.63 -2.60 -2.69
N GLY A 137 29.95 -2.45 -2.54
CA GLY A 137 30.57 -1.24 -1.98
C GLY A 137 30.77 -1.23 -0.46
N MET A 138 30.69 -2.38 0.22
CA MET A 138 31.15 -2.49 1.61
C MET A 138 32.67 -2.37 1.71
N THR A 139 33.16 -1.72 2.77
CA THR A 139 34.58 -1.79 3.16
C THR A 139 34.90 -3.18 3.68
N SER A 140 36.18 -3.57 3.69
CA SER A 140 36.62 -4.88 4.19
C SER A 140 36.19 -5.13 5.65
N GLN A 141 36.21 -4.09 6.49
CA GLN A 141 35.77 -4.17 7.89
C GLN A 141 34.25 -4.41 7.98
N HIS A 142 33.45 -3.69 7.20
CA HIS A 142 31.99 -3.88 7.17
C HIS A 142 31.63 -5.29 6.68
N LYS A 143 32.36 -5.80 5.67
CA LYS A 143 32.16 -7.15 5.14
C LYS A 143 32.46 -8.23 6.18
N GLN A 144 33.54 -8.08 6.94
CA GLN A 144 33.85 -9.02 8.04
C GLN A 144 32.80 -8.99 9.15
N LYS A 145 32.32 -7.80 9.53
CA LYS A 145 31.24 -7.64 10.52
C LYS A 145 29.96 -8.30 10.02
N PHE A 146 29.57 -8.04 8.77
CA PHE A 146 28.38 -8.63 8.16
C PHE A 146 28.38 -10.15 8.21
N PHE A 147 29.46 -10.82 7.79
CA PHE A 147 29.53 -12.29 7.86
C PHE A 147 29.59 -12.83 9.29
N LYS A 148 30.12 -12.06 10.24
CA LYS A 148 30.06 -12.43 11.66
C LYS A 148 28.62 -12.41 12.16
N ASP A 149 27.89 -11.36 11.84
CA ASP A 149 26.51 -11.18 12.26
C ASP A 149 25.59 -12.19 11.55
N ALA A 150 25.76 -12.42 10.25
CA ALA A 150 24.97 -13.38 9.47
C ALA A 150 25.02 -14.82 10.00
N ARG A 151 26.13 -15.24 10.62
CA ARG A 151 26.25 -16.57 11.26
C ARG A 151 25.37 -16.75 12.49
N GLN A 152 24.89 -15.66 13.09
CA GLN A 152 23.98 -15.71 14.24
C GLN A 152 22.52 -15.81 13.82
N TYR A 153 22.22 -15.80 12.52
CA TYR A 153 20.86 -15.87 12.02
C TYR A 153 20.72 -17.02 11.04
N PHE A 154 19.51 -17.56 10.93
CA PHE A 154 19.13 -18.49 9.88
C PHE A 154 17.75 -18.11 9.33
N TRP A 155 17.50 -18.47 8.08
CA TRP A 155 16.26 -18.16 7.38
C TRP A 155 15.39 -19.40 7.28
N ASP A 156 14.13 -19.26 7.72
CA ASP A 156 13.07 -20.25 7.53
C ASP A 156 11.82 -19.49 7.07
N ASP A 157 11.58 -19.50 5.76
CA ASP A 157 10.66 -18.62 5.06
C ASP A 157 9.26 -18.59 5.72
N PRO A 158 8.70 -17.41 6.09
CA PRO A 158 9.16 -16.03 5.82
C PRO A 158 9.92 -15.36 6.98
N TYR A 159 10.45 -16.13 7.94
CA TYR A 159 11.01 -15.63 9.19
C TYR A 159 12.54 -15.73 9.26
N LEU A 160 13.16 -14.71 9.85
CA LEU A 160 14.57 -14.70 10.20
C LEU A 160 14.72 -14.96 11.70
N PHE A 161 15.34 -16.08 12.05
CA PHE A 161 15.57 -16.48 13.43
C PHE A 161 17.00 -16.15 13.86
N ARG A 162 17.18 -15.82 15.15
CA ARG A 162 18.50 -15.59 15.74
C ARG A 162 18.87 -16.78 16.61
N THR A 163 20.05 -17.36 16.36
CA THR A 163 20.61 -18.41 17.20
C THR A 163 21.12 -17.80 18.50
N CYS A 164 20.43 -18.06 19.60
CA CYS A 164 20.85 -17.67 20.94
C CYS A 164 22.03 -18.55 21.42
N SER A 165 22.71 -18.13 22.50
CA SER A 165 23.85 -18.84 23.11
C SER A 165 23.53 -20.29 23.48
N ASP A 166 22.25 -20.58 23.66
CA ASP A 166 21.75 -21.83 24.21
C ASP A 166 21.38 -22.84 23.09
N GLN A 167 21.63 -22.48 21.82
CA GLN A 167 21.24 -23.22 20.61
C GLN A 167 19.74 -23.47 20.45
N ILE A 168 18.90 -22.86 21.29
CA ILE A 168 17.44 -22.91 21.22
C ILE A 168 16.96 -21.73 20.36
N ILE A 169 16.03 -22.04 19.44
CA ILE A 169 15.32 -21.11 18.55
C ILE A 169 14.28 -20.32 19.33
#